data_AF-T1CY99-F1
#
_entry.id   AF-T1CY99-F1
#
_cell.length_a   1.000
_cell.length_b   1.000
_cell.length_c   1.000
_cell.angle_alpha   90.00
_cell.angle_beta   90.00
_cell.angle_gamma   90.00
#
_symmetry.space_group_name_H-M   'P 1'
#
loop_
_entity.id
_entity.type
_entity.pdbx_description
1 polymer ?
#
loop_
_entity_poly.entity_id
_entity_poly.type
_entity_poly.pdbx_seq_one_letter_code
_entity_poly.pdbx_strand_id
1 'polypeptide(L)'
;QELRFGVCRVYALGNLTRTVVFYDRVADEERETISAWAKERGFDAKPREEFVREDFLPLALQQRAVVVGFNLPFDLSRLAVDFAPKRNVKATEAWTLRLVPKDRPSFAFTPGIRIQHVDARKSFLSFTGTKGKRRAYRGAFVDLKTLAAA
;
A
#
# COMPACT_ATOMS: atom_id res chain seq x y z
N GLN A 1 12.10 8.32 6.04
CA GLN A 1 11.96 7.51 7.26
C GLN A 1 11.60 6.10 6.85
N GLU A 2 12.31 5.10 7.38
CA GLU A 2 12.12 3.70 7.01
C GLU A 2 10.90 3.07 7.72
N LEU A 3 10.27 2.09 7.08
CA LEU A 3 9.22 1.30 7.70
C LEU A 3 9.86 0.32 8.69
N ARG A 4 9.52 0.45 9.97
CA ARG A 4 9.89 -0.56 10.98
C ARG A 4 8.78 -1.59 11.12
N PHE A 5 7.57 -1.11 11.41
CA PHE A 5 6.36 -1.92 11.36
C PHE A 5 5.13 -1.08 11.03
N GLY A 6 4.04 -1.75 10.68
CA GLY A 6 2.73 -1.18 10.46
C GLY A 6 1.62 -2.19 10.78
N VAL A 7 0.39 -1.69 10.84
CA VAL A 7 -0.80 -2.48 11.15
C VAL A 7 -1.85 -2.20 10.08
N CYS A 8 -2.40 -3.27 9.52
CA CYS A 8 -3.52 -3.25 8.60
C CYS A 8 -4.72 -3.92 9.27
N ARG A 9 -5.89 -3.30 9.20
CA ARG A 9 -7.16 -3.90 9.62
C ARG A 9 -8.03 -4.13 8.42
N VAL A 10 -8.57 -5.33 8.32
CA VAL A 10 -9.47 -5.73 7.23
C VAL A 10 -10.88 -5.76 7.78
N TYR A 11 -11.76 -5.02 7.10
CA TYR A 11 -13.17 -4.96 7.43
C TYR A 11 -13.99 -5.54 6.29
N ALA A 12 -14.99 -6.35 6.62
CA ALA A 12 -15.99 -6.84 5.67
C ALA A 12 -17.37 -6.69 6.28
N LEU A 13 -18.32 -6.13 5.51
CA LEU A 13 -19.70 -5.91 5.95
C LEU A 13 -19.80 -5.18 7.30
N GLY A 14 -18.92 -4.20 7.52
CA GLY A 14 -18.85 -3.40 8.75
C GLY A 14 -18.13 -4.05 9.93
N ASN A 15 -17.74 -5.33 9.82
CA ASN A 15 -17.09 -6.06 10.90
C ASN A 15 -15.58 -6.15 10.68
N LEU A 16 -14.80 -6.01 11.76
CA LEU A 16 -13.38 -6.32 11.74
C LEU A 16 -13.19 -7.83 11.58
N THR A 17 -12.63 -8.26 10.45
CA THR A 17 -12.42 -9.69 10.17
C THR A 17 -11.01 -10.15 10.51
N ARG A 18 -10.02 -9.27 10.33
CA ARG A 18 -8.61 -9.61 10.53
C ARG A 18 -7.77 -8.38 10.84
N THR A 19 -6.73 -8.58 11.64
CA THR A 19 -5.64 -7.61 11.82
C THR A 19 -4.34 -8.26 11.38
N VAL A 20 -3.60 -7.56 10.51
CA VAL A 20 -2.28 -7.97 10.02
C VAL A 20 -1.26 -6.95 10.47
N VAL A 21 -0.25 -7.41 11.18
CA VAL A 21 0.95 -6.67 11.54
C VAL A 21 2.01 -7.00 10.50
N PHE A 22 2.69 -5.98 10.00
CA PHE A 22 3.77 -6.17 9.03
C PHE A 22 5.00 -5.38 9.43
N TYR A 23 6.17 -5.92 9.14
CA TYR A 23 7.44 -5.29 9.48
C TYR A 23 8.43 -5.35 8.32
N ASP A 24 9.38 -4.43 8.32
CA ASP A 24 10.50 -4.37 7.39
C ASP A 24 11.73 -3.84 8.13
N ARG A 25 12.94 -4.01 7.60
CA ARG A 25 14.20 -3.45 8.14
C ARG A 25 14.27 -3.34 9.68
N VAL A 26 13.91 -4.43 10.37
CA VAL A 26 13.97 -4.57 11.84
C VAL A 26 15.00 -5.63 12.20
N ALA A 27 15.65 -5.46 13.35
CA ALA A 27 16.52 -6.48 13.93
C ALA A 27 15.72 -7.72 14.37
N ASP A 28 16.40 -8.83 14.63
CA ASP A 28 15.73 -10.08 15.01
C ASP A 28 15.02 -9.97 16.36
N GLU A 29 15.60 -9.27 17.34
CA GLU A 29 14.99 -9.03 18.65
C GLU A 29 13.70 -8.19 18.53
N GLU A 30 13.71 -7.22 17.61
CA GLU A 30 12.56 -6.36 17.33
C GLU A 30 11.46 -7.15 16.63
N ARG A 31 11.83 -8.02 15.67
CA ARG A 31 10.91 -8.94 15.01
C ARG A 31 10.24 -9.87 16.02
N GLU A 32 11.01 -10.46 16.93
CA GLU A 32 10.49 -11.33 17.99
C GLU A 32 9.49 -10.58 18.87
N THR A 33 9.86 -9.36 19.29
CA THR A 33 9.00 -8.49 20.09
C THR A 33 7.68 -8.19 19.39
N ILE A 34 7.74 -7.77 18.12
CA ILE A 34 6.56 -7.46 17.29
C ILE A 34 5.68 -8.70 17.11
N SER A 35 6.30 -9.85 16.82
CA SER A 35 5.59 -11.10 16.54
C SER A 35 4.93 -11.67 17.79
N ALA A 36 5.61 -11.61 18.94
CA ALA A 36 5.05 -12.02 20.23
C ALA A 36 3.85 -11.15 20.61
N TRP A 37 3.98 -9.82 20.48
CA TRP A 37 2.89 -8.86 20.73
C TRP A 37 1.67 -9.10 19.83
N ALA A 38 1.91 -9.38 18.55
CA ALA A 38 0.86 -9.70 17.58
C ALA A 38 0.16 -11.02 17.93
N LYS A 39 0.93 -12.06 18.22
CA LYS A 39 0.43 -13.39 18.58
C LYS A 39 -0.43 -13.37 19.84
N GLU A 40 -0.02 -12.64 20.88
CA GLU A 40 -0.80 -12.46 22.12
C GLU A 40 -2.20 -11.90 21.85
N ARG A 41 -2.35 -11.10 20.79
CA ARG A 41 -3.61 -10.48 20.37
C ARG A 41 -4.36 -11.26 19.28
N GLY A 42 -3.82 -12.40 18.86
CA GLY A 42 -4.37 -13.19 17.74
C GLY A 42 -4.23 -12.50 16.38
N PHE A 43 -3.22 -11.67 16.19
CA PHE A 43 -2.92 -11.00 14.92
C PHE A 43 -1.85 -11.77 14.15
N ASP A 44 -1.92 -11.70 12.82
CA ASP A 44 -0.87 -12.25 11.97
C ASP A 44 0.29 -11.27 11.87
N ALA A 45 1.52 -11.71 12.08
CA ALA A 45 2.72 -10.93 11.87
C ALA A 45 3.52 -11.49 10.69
N LYS A 46 3.93 -10.63 9.74
CA LYS A 46 4.69 -11.07 8.57
C LYS A 46 5.61 -9.98 7.99
N PRO A 47 6.64 -10.34 7.21
CA PRO A 47 7.43 -9.37 6.46
C PRO A 47 6.56 -8.50 5.53
N ARG A 48 6.97 -7.24 5.31
CA ARG A 48 6.30 -6.29 4.41
C ARG A 48 6.03 -6.87 3.03
N GLU A 49 6.98 -7.63 2.50
CA GLU A 49 6.82 -8.29 1.21
C GLU A 49 5.65 -9.28 1.18
N GLU A 50 5.54 -10.14 2.20
CA GLU A 50 4.44 -11.09 2.32
C GLU A 50 3.11 -10.36 2.52
N PHE A 51 3.07 -9.34 3.39
CA PHE A 51 1.89 -8.48 3.55
C PHE A 51 1.44 -7.87 2.22
N VAL A 52 2.36 -7.32 1.44
CA VAL A 52 2.00 -6.71 0.14
C VAL A 52 1.41 -7.75 -0.81
N ARG A 53 1.99 -8.95 -0.85
CA ARG A 53 1.63 -9.99 -1.83
C ARG A 53 0.38 -10.77 -1.46
N GLU A 54 0.21 -11.07 -0.19
CA GLU A 54 -0.83 -11.98 0.32
C GLU A 54 -2.06 -11.24 0.82
N ASP A 55 -1.89 -9.99 1.27
CA ASP A 55 -2.97 -9.22 1.88
C ASP A 55 -3.28 -7.96 1.07
N PHE A 56 -2.34 -7.02 0.97
CA PHE A 56 -2.62 -5.70 0.40
C PHE A 56 -3.05 -5.76 -1.07
N LEU A 57 -2.27 -6.40 -1.95
CA LEU A 57 -2.60 -6.47 -3.38
C LEU A 57 -3.86 -7.31 -3.66
N PRO A 58 -4.04 -8.51 -3.07
CA PRO A 58 -5.28 -9.27 -3.23
C PRO A 58 -6.51 -8.46 -2.80
N LEU A 59 -6.46 -7.80 -1.63
CA LEU A 59 -7.58 -7.00 -1.14
C LEU A 59 -7.81 -5.75 -2.01
N ALA A 60 -6.79 -4.91 -2.16
CA ALA A 60 -6.92 -3.60 -2.80
C ALA A 60 -7.13 -3.69 -4.32
N LEU A 61 -6.57 -4.70 -5.00
CA LEU A 61 -6.62 -4.81 -6.47
C LEU A 61 -7.63 -5.85 -6.96
N GLN A 62 -7.60 -7.07 -6.40
CA GLN A 62 -8.43 -8.17 -6.89
C GLN A 62 -9.85 -8.09 -6.32
N GLN A 63 -9.97 -7.92 -5.00
CA GLN A 63 -11.25 -7.80 -4.29
C GLN A 63 -11.80 -6.38 -4.31
N ARG A 64 -11.02 -5.40 -4.79
CA ARG A 64 -11.41 -3.98 -4.89
C ARG A 64 -11.81 -3.36 -3.54
N ALA A 65 -11.18 -3.82 -2.47
CA ALA A 65 -11.34 -3.24 -1.15
C ALA A 65 -10.95 -1.77 -1.14
N VAL A 66 -11.63 -0.98 -0.31
CA VAL A 66 -11.28 0.43 -0.10
C VAL A 66 -10.06 0.49 0.81
N VAL A 67 -8.99 1.09 0.31
CA VAL A 67 -7.77 1.36 1.10
C VAL A 67 -7.96 2.69 1.81
N VAL A 68 -8.08 2.64 3.14
CA VAL A 68 -8.24 3.83 3.99
C VAL A 68 -6.98 4.02 4.82
N GLY A 69 -6.52 5.25 4.96
CA GLY A 69 -5.40 5.60 5.84
C GLY A 69 -5.31 7.10 6.06
N PHE A 70 -4.39 7.53 6.91
CA PHE A 70 -4.16 8.94 7.20
C PHE A 70 -2.77 9.33 6.70
N ASN A 71 -2.70 10.26 5.75
CA ASN A 71 -1.49 10.58 5.00
C ASN A 71 -1.04 9.41 4.11
N LEU A 72 -1.99 8.78 3.41
CA LEU A 72 -1.76 7.59 2.58
C LEU A 72 -0.56 7.70 1.61
N PRO A 73 -0.25 8.85 0.97
CA PRO A 73 0.95 8.97 0.15
C PRO A 73 2.24 8.54 0.89
N PHE A 74 2.35 8.90 2.17
CA PHE A 74 3.49 8.54 3.01
C PHE A 74 3.49 7.06 3.38
N ASP A 75 2.34 6.51 3.78
CA ASP A 75 2.21 5.08 4.11
C ASP A 75 2.54 4.18 2.91
N LEU A 76 1.99 4.52 1.74
CA LEU A 76 2.20 3.78 0.51
C LEU A 76 3.64 3.87 0.03
N SER A 77 4.31 5.01 0.20
CA SER A 77 5.74 5.15 -0.13
C SER A 77 6.63 4.20 0.69
N ARG A 78 6.23 3.92 1.94
CA ARG A 78 6.94 3.00 2.84
C ARG A 78 6.70 1.53 2.50
N LEU A 79 5.59 1.23 1.81
CA LEU A 79 5.34 -0.08 1.23
C LEU A 79 6.02 -0.28 -0.13
N ALA A 80 6.54 0.78 -0.76
CA ALA A 80 7.14 0.67 -2.09
C ALA A 80 8.56 0.08 -2.03
N VAL A 81 8.89 -0.76 -3.01
CA VAL A 81 10.27 -1.24 -3.23
C VAL A 81 11.05 -0.35 -4.20
N ASP A 82 10.34 0.45 -5.00
CA ASP A 82 10.92 1.32 -6.02
C ASP A 82 9.92 2.41 -6.39
N PHE A 83 10.40 3.54 -6.93
CA PHE A 83 9.58 4.63 -7.42
C PHE A 83 10.14 5.21 -8.72
N ALA A 84 9.26 5.79 -9.53
CA ALA A 84 9.68 6.52 -10.72
C ALA A 84 8.82 7.77 -10.93
N PRO A 85 9.44 8.91 -11.29
CA PRO A 85 8.67 10.06 -11.76
C PRO A 85 8.00 9.71 -13.10
N LYS A 86 6.87 10.36 -13.38
CA LYS A 86 6.23 10.23 -14.68
C LYS A 86 7.08 10.94 -15.74
N ARG A 87 7.61 10.21 -16.71
CA ARG A 87 8.28 10.79 -17.89
C ARG A 87 7.22 11.31 -18.87
N ASN A 88 7.42 12.53 -19.41
CA ASN A 88 6.70 13.12 -20.55
C ASN A 88 5.23 13.55 -20.38
N VAL A 89 4.82 14.23 -19.30
CA VAL A 89 3.49 14.89 -19.27
C VAL A 89 3.55 16.26 -18.60
N LYS A 90 2.76 17.22 -19.10
CA LYS A 90 2.42 18.53 -18.50
C LYS A 90 1.88 18.49 -17.04
N ALA A 91 1.79 17.31 -16.43
CA ALA A 91 1.38 17.10 -15.05
C ALA A 91 2.67 16.93 -14.22
N THR A 92 3.21 18.05 -13.74
CA THR A 92 4.56 18.19 -13.20
C THR A 92 4.80 17.52 -11.84
N GLU A 93 3.80 16.89 -11.21
CA GLU A 93 3.92 16.43 -9.81
C GLU A 93 3.30 15.04 -9.57
N ALA A 94 3.72 14.04 -10.36
CA ALA A 94 3.25 12.67 -10.17
C ALA A 94 4.38 11.64 -10.15
N TRP A 95 4.30 10.72 -9.19
CA TRP A 95 5.21 9.60 -9.01
C TRP A 95 4.44 8.28 -9.08
N THR A 96 5.12 7.24 -9.52
CA THR A 96 4.62 5.87 -9.49
C THR A 96 5.43 5.05 -8.51
N LEU A 97 4.77 4.52 -7.50
CA LEU A 97 5.30 3.55 -6.56
C LEU A 97 5.13 2.14 -7.10
N ARG A 98 6.17 1.31 -6.99
CA ARG A 98 6.14 -0.13 -7.24
C ARG A 98 6.16 -0.85 -5.91
N LEU A 99 5.18 -1.73 -5.66
CA LEU A 99 5.08 -2.46 -4.39
C LEU A 99 5.82 -3.81 -4.40
N VAL A 100 6.08 -4.32 -5.60
CA VAL A 100 6.73 -5.60 -5.88
C VAL A 100 7.90 -5.40 -6.85
N PRO A 101 9.00 -6.14 -6.68
CA PRO A 101 10.13 -6.09 -7.60
C PRO A 101 9.76 -6.52 -9.04
N LYS A 102 10.43 -5.92 -10.04
CA LYS A 102 10.16 -6.22 -11.47
C LYS A 102 10.77 -7.53 -11.95
N ASP A 103 11.83 -7.97 -11.31
CA ASP A 103 12.57 -9.20 -11.59
C ASP A 103 11.78 -10.47 -11.23
N ARG A 104 10.67 -10.34 -10.50
CA ARG A 104 9.75 -11.44 -10.22
C ARG A 104 8.70 -11.62 -11.34
N PRO A 105 8.77 -12.69 -12.15
CA PRO A 105 7.89 -12.86 -13.32
C PRO A 105 6.41 -12.92 -12.99
N SER A 106 6.04 -13.57 -11.88
CA SER A 106 4.65 -13.70 -11.43
C SER A 106 3.99 -12.36 -11.08
N PHE A 107 4.79 -11.32 -10.85
CA PHE A 107 4.33 -9.99 -10.46
C PHE A 107 4.67 -8.91 -11.50
N ALA A 108 5.27 -9.27 -12.64
CA ALA A 108 5.74 -8.33 -13.66
C ALA A 108 4.65 -7.40 -14.22
N PHE A 109 3.39 -7.84 -14.17
CA PHE A 109 2.22 -7.08 -14.63
C PHE A 109 1.41 -6.43 -13.50
N THR A 110 1.92 -6.46 -12.26
CA THR A 110 1.27 -5.78 -11.12
C THR A 110 1.30 -4.26 -11.37
N PRO A 111 0.16 -3.57 -11.30
CA PRO A 111 0.14 -2.12 -11.47
C PRO A 111 0.87 -1.45 -10.30
N GLY A 112 1.61 -0.39 -10.60
CA GLY A 112 2.11 0.52 -9.57
C GLY A 112 0.99 1.39 -9.00
N ILE A 113 1.26 2.09 -7.91
CA ILE A 113 0.38 3.14 -7.38
C ILE A 113 0.93 4.50 -7.81
N ARG A 114 0.11 5.23 -8.56
CA ARG A 114 0.35 6.64 -8.87
C ARG A 114 -0.10 7.51 -7.71
N ILE A 115 0.81 8.37 -7.29
CA ILE A 115 0.55 9.51 -6.42
C ILE A 115 0.70 10.76 -7.28
N GLN A 116 -0.34 11.56 -7.36
CA GLN A 116 -0.29 12.88 -7.98
C GLN A 116 -0.55 13.91 -6.89
N HIS A 117 0.49 14.69 -6.58
CA HIS A 117 0.39 15.78 -5.64
C HIS A 117 -0.48 16.91 -6.24
N VAL A 118 -1.25 17.56 -5.36
CA VAL A 118 -2.11 18.70 -5.72
C VAL A 118 -1.68 19.89 -4.89
N ASP A 119 -1.63 19.73 -3.57
CA ASP A 119 -1.15 20.71 -2.61
C ASP A 119 -0.67 20.00 -1.33
N ALA A 120 -0.19 20.76 -0.34
CA ALA A 120 0.33 20.22 0.93
C ALA A 120 -0.66 19.33 1.73
N ARG A 121 -1.96 19.44 1.45
CA ARG A 121 -3.04 18.70 2.12
C ARG A 121 -3.66 17.62 1.24
N LYS A 122 -3.50 17.67 -0.08
CA LYS A 122 -4.25 16.84 -1.02
C LYS A 122 -3.37 16.11 -2.02
N SER A 123 -3.72 14.85 -2.31
CA SER A 123 -3.09 14.06 -3.36
C SER A 123 -4.08 13.08 -3.96
N PHE A 124 -3.99 12.87 -5.27
CA PHE A 124 -4.74 11.82 -5.97
C PHE A 124 -3.95 10.51 -5.98
N LEU A 125 -4.62 9.43 -5.61
CA LEU A 125 -4.07 8.08 -5.55
C LEU A 125 -4.78 7.18 -6.56
N SER A 126 -4.03 6.44 -7.37
CA SER A 126 -4.64 5.45 -8.27
C SER A 126 -3.65 4.40 -8.76
N PHE A 127 -4.09 3.19 -9.05
CA PHE A 127 -3.28 2.23 -9.79
C PHE A 127 -2.94 2.73 -11.21
N THR A 128 -1.73 2.44 -11.71
CA THR A 128 -1.22 2.90 -13.02
C THR A 128 -1.84 2.18 -14.23
N GLY A 129 -2.74 1.22 -14.00
CA GLY A 129 -3.29 0.35 -15.02
C GLY A 129 -2.33 -0.78 -15.42
N THR A 130 -2.89 -1.87 -15.95
CA THR A 130 -2.12 -3.01 -16.49
C THR A 130 -2.22 -3.03 -18.01
N LYS A 131 -1.13 -3.39 -18.68
CA LYS A 131 -1.05 -3.43 -20.15
C LYS A 131 -2.16 -4.36 -20.69
N GLY A 132 -2.89 -3.91 -21.71
CA GLY A 132 -3.94 -4.69 -22.39
C GLY A 132 -5.36 -4.56 -21.83
N LYS A 133 -5.58 -3.86 -20.70
CA LYS A 133 -6.95 -3.63 -20.18
C LYS A 133 -7.51 -2.27 -20.60
N ARG A 134 -8.58 -2.28 -21.41
CA ARG A 134 -9.28 -1.05 -21.91
C ARG A 134 -9.87 -0.18 -20.78
N ARG A 135 -10.26 -0.79 -19.66
CA ARG A 135 -10.72 -0.11 -18.43
C ARG A 135 -10.04 -0.73 -17.21
N ALA A 136 -8.80 -0.34 -16.95
CA ALA A 136 -8.10 -0.81 -15.76
C ALA A 136 -8.73 -0.21 -14.49
N TYR A 137 -9.03 -1.07 -13.51
CA TYR A 137 -9.46 -0.63 -12.19
C TYR A 137 -8.38 0.27 -11.58
N ARG A 138 -8.78 1.45 -11.10
CA ARG A 138 -7.88 2.49 -10.60
C ARG A 138 -7.66 2.43 -9.09
N GLY A 139 -8.29 1.48 -8.40
CA GLY A 139 -8.26 1.41 -6.94
C GLY A 139 -9.33 2.29 -6.30
N ALA A 140 -9.62 2.03 -5.03
CA ALA A 140 -10.43 2.88 -4.17
C ALA A 140 -9.56 3.28 -2.98
N PHE A 141 -9.04 4.51 -3.01
CA PHE A 141 -8.15 5.03 -1.97
C PHE A 141 -8.82 6.22 -1.28
N VAL A 142 -8.89 6.17 0.05
CA VAL A 142 -9.45 7.24 0.88
C VAL A 142 -8.38 7.69 1.86
N ASP A 143 -7.76 8.83 1.55
CA ASP A 143 -6.84 9.49 2.44
C ASP A 143 -7.61 10.40 3.41
N LEU A 144 -7.62 10.05 4.69
CA LEU A 144 -8.34 10.77 5.72
C LEU A 144 -7.81 12.20 5.92
N LYS A 145 -6.52 12.43 5.65
CA LYS A 145 -5.93 13.78 5.68
C LYS A 145 -6.56 14.67 4.61
N THR A 146 -6.70 14.15 3.39
CA THR A 146 -7.40 14.83 2.28
C THR A 146 -8.89 14.98 2.58
N LEU A 147 -9.55 13.94 3.08
CA LEU A 147 -11.00 13.92 3.34
C LEU A 147 -11.42 14.91 4.43
N ALA A 148 -10.68 14.98 5.53
CA ALA A 148 -10.99 15.88 6.64
C ALA A 148 -10.65 17.36 6.33
N ALA A 149 -9.89 17.62 5.27
CA ALA A 149 -9.54 18.96 4.81
C ALA A 149 -10.41 19.43 3.63
N ALA A 150 -11.43 18.65 3.25
CA ALA A 150 -12.37 18.94 2.17
C ALA A 150 -13.54 19.81 2.63
#